data_AF-A0A8J6EDY1-F1
#
_entry.id   AF-A0A8J6EDY1-F1
#
_cell.length_a   1.000
_cell.length_b   1.000
_cell.length_c   1.000
_cell.angle_alpha   90.00
_cell.angle_beta   90.00
_cell.angle_gamma   90.00
#
_symmetry.space_group_name_H-M   'P 1'
#
loop_
_entity.id
_entity.type
_entity.pdbx_description
1 polymer ?
#
loop_
_entity_poly.entity_id
_entity_poly.type
_entity_poly.pdbx_seq_one_letter_code
_entity_poly.pdbx_strand_id
1 'polypeptide(L)'
;MTSVRQEVRYHRLQGEENDEQEEVTVHLYSQSSRPVVQARRRHAAVRICSSLLLLAVAIGFVLYELEYGRPESPSAKQSFHDHLDPPWNISTLEIDHHDVHHHSEKEHEGHQHGGDEQIGSLPPSHSHSAGTYHHAATLTDSESCSRVARDVLQADGSVFDAGIAAVLCLAVVHPHAVSLGGIFSSIYIIGKTQNASVLNAVPSKASPISYGIPALLQGLWLLHQKHGRKPWADLFSPAIDLANRGFLVDSSLHAALEKNQDKARSSEGLQGLFYDQKILKRMGASVVNVQLGNVLEIAKAMSDSALPDVLIQNLLSDIQSADREKFREALSEVHLKGEDPVQIQLDGLTLYSSSAPTAGRILTTSVQEVYQNGRINVSSTISKLLINVSKTMYSMGHAWPPGNRSGGPQMQPHLALVGSNVLVADADGDVLLIALTMNSTFGSGFVSPSTGILLSDFVGGASSAAYAPLSFWACPSLLSFGDYNDVVGLTGRGGSALPFTLAHVLLSHILLQRELTESINGTLTDLWPGDTDPWLKYFGLQSSEHETVMAVEVRAEHVHVVTSQNCSCHPAGL
;
A
#
# COMPACT_ATOMS: atom_id res chain seq x y z
N MET A 1 -43.31 -3.39 -3.68
CA MET A 1 -43.84 -4.69 -4.19
C MET A 1 -43.66 -4.70 -5.70
N THR A 2 -42.59 -5.30 -6.19
CA THR A 2 -42.32 -5.46 -7.62
C THR A 2 -42.23 -6.95 -7.92
N SER A 3 -42.99 -7.37 -8.93
CA SER A 3 -43.32 -8.74 -9.30
C SER A 3 -42.09 -9.62 -9.53
N VAL A 4 -42.01 -10.72 -8.79
CA VAL A 4 -41.13 -11.87 -9.06
C VAL A 4 -41.83 -12.73 -10.11
N ARG A 5 -41.21 -12.92 -11.27
CA ARG A 5 -41.71 -13.81 -12.33
C ARG A 5 -41.23 -15.23 -12.00
N GLN A 6 -42.11 -16.05 -11.42
CA GLN A 6 -41.84 -17.48 -11.17
C GLN A 6 -42.16 -18.27 -12.45
N GLU A 7 -41.14 -18.84 -13.10
CA GLU A 7 -41.34 -19.99 -14.00
C GLU A 7 -41.20 -21.27 -13.17
N VAL A 8 -42.32 -21.92 -12.88
CA VAL A 8 -42.34 -23.26 -12.28
C VAL A 8 -42.44 -24.27 -13.43
N ARG A 9 -41.35 -24.99 -13.73
CA ARG A 9 -41.40 -26.16 -14.62
C ARG A 9 -41.57 -27.42 -13.79
N TYR A 10 -42.68 -28.12 -13.98
CA TYR A 10 -42.92 -29.43 -13.42
C TYR A 10 -42.23 -30.49 -14.29
N HIS A 11 -41.22 -31.18 -13.76
CA HIS A 11 -40.79 -32.47 -14.32
C HIS A 11 -41.46 -33.59 -13.52
N ARG A 12 -42.39 -34.29 -14.15
CA ARG A 12 -43.01 -35.50 -13.62
C ARG A 12 -42.07 -36.67 -13.92
N LEU A 13 -41.35 -37.16 -12.93
CA LEU A 13 -40.72 -38.48 -13.01
C LEU A 13 -41.80 -39.53 -12.69
N GLN A 14 -42.06 -40.43 -13.64
CA GLN A 14 -42.84 -41.64 -13.39
C GLN A 14 -41.89 -42.70 -12.82
N GLY A 15 -42.18 -43.21 -11.63
CA GLY A 15 -41.47 -44.36 -11.06
C GLY A 15 -41.79 -44.62 -9.59
N GLU A 16 -42.72 -45.57 -9.40
CA GLU A 16 -42.96 -46.50 -8.28
C GLU A 16 -42.90 -46.08 -6.79
N GLU A 17 -43.86 -46.66 -6.06
CA GLU A 17 -44.18 -46.54 -4.64
C GLU A 17 -42.96 -46.68 -3.71
N ASN A 18 -42.70 -45.65 -2.90
CA ASN A 18 -42.43 -45.78 -1.46
C ASN A 18 -42.42 -44.40 -0.78
N ASP A 19 -42.90 -44.37 0.46
CA ASP A 19 -42.96 -43.21 1.37
C ASP A 19 -41.58 -42.54 1.54
N GLU A 20 -41.34 -41.41 0.87
CA GLU A 20 -40.28 -40.46 1.26
C GLU A 20 -40.75 -39.01 1.07
N GLN A 21 -40.39 -38.16 2.05
CA GLN A 21 -40.78 -36.76 2.17
C GLN A 21 -40.44 -35.96 0.89
N GLU A 22 -41.43 -35.28 0.30
CA GLU A 22 -41.21 -34.34 -0.80
C GLU A 22 -40.38 -33.13 -0.32
N GLU A 23 -39.06 -33.18 -0.54
CA GLU A 23 -38.19 -32.03 -0.37
C GLU A 23 -38.31 -31.11 -1.59
N VAL A 24 -39.07 -30.02 -1.45
CA VAL A 24 -39.21 -29.00 -2.50
C VAL A 24 -37.96 -28.11 -2.49
N THR A 25 -36.98 -28.44 -3.33
CA THR A 25 -35.80 -27.59 -3.54
C THR A 25 -36.17 -26.40 -4.42
N VAL A 26 -36.41 -25.24 -3.81
CA VAL A 26 -36.61 -23.97 -4.54
C VAL A 26 -35.24 -23.38 -4.90
N HIS A 27 -34.81 -23.56 -6.15
CA HIS A 27 -33.65 -22.84 -6.69
C HIS A 27 -34.02 -21.37 -6.94
N LEU A 28 -33.74 -20.50 -5.96
CA LEU A 28 -33.77 -19.06 -6.15
C LEU A 28 -32.54 -18.62 -6.96
N TYR A 29 -32.70 -18.53 -8.28
CA TYR A 29 -31.71 -17.83 -9.11
C TYR A 29 -31.84 -16.32 -8.86
N SER A 30 -30.95 -15.78 -8.03
CA SER A 30 -30.69 -14.34 -7.98
C SER A 30 -30.03 -13.90 -9.29
N GLN A 31 -30.83 -13.59 -10.31
CA GLN A 31 -30.36 -12.82 -11.46
C GLN A 31 -30.25 -11.34 -11.08
N SER A 32 -29.26 -10.99 -10.27
CA SER A 32 -28.73 -9.63 -10.29
C SER A 32 -27.27 -9.60 -9.84
N SER A 33 -26.36 -10.17 -10.63
CA SER A 33 -24.97 -9.71 -10.57
C SER A 33 -25.01 -8.20 -10.85
N ARG A 34 -24.62 -7.37 -9.86
CA ARG A 34 -24.63 -5.91 -9.97
C ARG A 34 -23.73 -5.46 -11.14
N PRO A 35 -23.96 -4.26 -11.71
CA PRO A 35 -23.42 -3.92 -13.03
C PRO A 35 -21.89 -3.90 -13.12
N VAL A 36 -21.12 -3.79 -12.03
CA VAL A 36 -19.64 -3.86 -12.09
C VAL A 36 -19.13 -5.25 -12.45
N VAL A 37 -19.70 -6.29 -11.82
CA VAL A 37 -19.36 -7.67 -12.16
C VAL A 37 -19.78 -7.99 -13.61
N GLN A 38 -20.94 -7.46 -14.04
CA GLN A 38 -21.39 -7.61 -15.42
C GLN A 38 -20.52 -6.84 -16.43
N ALA A 39 -20.11 -5.62 -16.10
CA ALA A 39 -19.24 -4.80 -16.95
C ALA A 39 -17.88 -5.48 -17.11
N ARG A 40 -17.25 -5.92 -16.01
CA ARG A 40 -15.96 -6.62 -16.09
C ARG A 40 -16.06 -7.94 -16.85
N ARG A 41 -17.13 -8.72 -16.66
CA ARG A 41 -17.38 -9.93 -17.47
C ARG A 41 -17.54 -9.63 -18.96
N ARG A 42 -18.18 -8.52 -19.33
CA ARG A 42 -18.27 -8.08 -20.72
C ARG A 42 -16.91 -7.69 -21.29
N HIS A 43 -16.11 -6.93 -20.53
CA HIS A 43 -14.75 -6.58 -20.95
C HIS A 43 -13.86 -7.81 -21.10
N ALA A 44 -13.94 -8.78 -20.18
CA ALA A 44 -13.23 -10.04 -20.29
C ALA A 44 -13.68 -10.84 -21.52
N ALA A 45 -15.00 -10.93 -21.77
CA ALA A 45 -15.52 -11.58 -22.97
C ALA A 45 -15.02 -10.91 -24.26
N VAL A 46 -14.97 -9.57 -24.31
CA VAL A 46 -14.41 -8.83 -25.44
C VAL A 46 -12.91 -9.11 -25.62
N ARG A 47 -12.14 -9.15 -24.53
CA ARG A 47 -10.71 -9.50 -24.58
C ARG A 47 -10.49 -10.92 -25.09
N ILE A 48 -11.21 -11.90 -24.55
CA ILE A 48 -11.14 -13.30 -24.99
C ILE A 48 -11.50 -13.40 -26.48
N CYS A 49 -12.59 -12.77 -26.92
CA CYS A 49 -12.96 -12.75 -28.33
C CYS A 49 -11.90 -12.09 -29.21
N SER A 50 -11.27 -11.00 -28.75
CA SER A 50 -10.22 -10.29 -29.48
C SER A 50 -8.94 -11.13 -29.57
N SER A 51 -8.52 -11.77 -28.48
CA SER A 51 -7.36 -12.67 -28.46
C SER A 51 -7.58 -13.90 -29.34
N LEU A 52 -8.79 -14.49 -29.33
CA LEU A 52 -9.15 -15.59 -30.23
C LEU A 52 -9.13 -15.16 -31.69
N LEU A 53 -9.58 -13.94 -32.00
CA LEU A 53 -9.52 -13.38 -33.34
C LEU A 53 -8.06 -13.18 -33.79
N LEU A 54 -7.21 -12.60 -32.95
CA LEU A 54 -5.79 -12.42 -33.23
C LEU A 54 -5.07 -13.75 -33.42
N LEU A 55 -5.38 -14.75 -32.58
CA LEU A 55 -4.85 -16.10 -32.73
C LEU A 55 -5.29 -16.73 -34.06
N ALA A 56 -6.56 -16.56 -34.45
CA ALA A 56 -7.06 -17.04 -35.73
C ALA A 56 -6.36 -16.37 -36.93
N VAL A 57 -6.08 -15.06 -36.83
CA VAL A 57 -5.30 -14.33 -37.85
C VAL A 57 -3.86 -14.85 -37.91
N ALA A 58 -3.21 -15.06 -36.77
CA ALA A 58 -1.85 -15.60 -36.70
C ALA A 58 -1.77 -17.03 -37.30
N ILE A 59 -2.72 -17.89 -36.95
CA ILE A 59 -2.84 -19.23 -37.56
C ILE A 59 -3.06 -19.12 -39.07
N GLY A 60 -3.90 -18.18 -39.52
CA GLY A 60 -4.12 -17.91 -40.93
C GLY A 60 -2.83 -17.51 -41.68
N PHE A 61 -1.99 -16.67 -41.07
CA PHE A 61 -0.69 -16.30 -41.63
C PHE A 61 0.26 -17.50 -41.72
N VAL A 62 0.33 -18.34 -40.68
CA VAL A 62 1.15 -19.56 -40.67
C VAL A 62 0.68 -20.55 -41.74
N LEU A 63 -0.62 -20.74 -41.90
CA LEU A 63 -1.18 -21.60 -42.95
C LEU A 63 -0.94 -21.03 -44.35
N TYR A 64 -1.04 -19.72 -44.52
CA TYR A 64 -0.72 -19.05 -45.78
C TYR A 64 0.76 -19.20 -46.16
N GLU A 65 1.68 -19.05 -45.19
CA GLU A 65 3.11 -19.34 -45.37
C GLU A 65 3.36 -20.81 -45.73
N LEU A 66 2.66 -21.75 -45.10
CA LEU A 66 2.80 -23.18 -45.42
C LEU A 66 2.26 -23.56 -46.81
N GLU A 67 1.22 -22.87 -47.29
CA GLU A 67 0.52 -23.22 -48.53
C GLU A 67 1.00 -22.40 -49.74
N TYR A 68 1.54 -21.20 -49.51
CA TYR A 68 1.98 -20.27 -50.56
C TYR A 68 3.41 -19.72 -50.37
N GLY A 69 4.10 -20.09 -49.29
CA GLY A 69 5.52 -19.78 -49.09
C GLY A 69 6.36 -20.40 -50.21
N ARG A 70 6.95 -19.55 -51.05
CA ARG A 70 7.87 -20.02 -52.10
C ARG A 70 9.11 -20.64 -51.45
N PRO A 71 9.65 -21.74 -51.98
CA PRO A 71 10.97 -22.18 -51.61
C PRO A 71 11.98 -21.16 -52.13
N GLU A 72 12.59 -20.37 -51.25
CA GLU A 72 13.83 -19.67 -51.60
C GLU A 72 14.93 -20.70 -51.85
N SER A 73 15.60 -20.53 -53.00
CA SER A 73 16.75 -21.34 -53.41
C SER A 73 17.95 -21.15 -52.48
N PRO A 74 18.82 -22.16 -52.32
CA PRO A 74 19.89 -22.15 -51.33
C PRO A 74 21.13 -21.36 -51.79
N SER A 75 21.31 -20.15 -51.28
CA SER A 75 22.62 -19.49 -51.12
C SER A 75 22.46 -18.40 -50.05
N ALA A 76 23.12 -18.39 -48.90
CA ALA A 76 24.50 -18.77 -48.63
C ALA A 76 24.63 -19.28 -47.18
N LYS A 77 25.45 -20.32 -46.99
CA LYS A 77 26.03 -20.66 -45.70
C LYS A 77 27.23 -19.75 -45.45
N GLN A 78 27.21 -18.98 -44.35
CA GLN A 78 28.42 -18.49 -43.68
C GLN A 78 28.07 -18.36 -42.19
N SER A 79 28.18 -19.47 -41.46
CA SER A 79 29.21 -19.76 -40.45
C SER A 79 29.14 -18.85 -39.22
N PHE A 80 28.48 -19.38 -38.19
CA PHE A 80 28.64 -18.99 -36.80
C PHE A 80 29.90 -19.63 -36.22
N HIS A 81 30.50 -18.93 -35.25
CA HIS A 81 31.64 -19.26 -34.37
C HIS A 81 33.04 -18.89 -34.86
N ASP A 82 33.54 -17.75 -34.36
CA ASP A 82 34.66 -17.73 -33.40
C ASP A 82 34.91 -16.29 -32.94
N HIS A 83 34.82 -16.02 -31.62
CA HIS A 83 35.92 -15.44 -30.83
C HIS A 83 35.49 -15.17 -29.37
N LEU A 84 36.31 -15.75 -28.48
CA LEU A 84 36.33 -15.67 -27.02
C LEU A 84 36.87 -14.31 -26.51
N ASP A 85 36.54 -14.01 -25.24
CA ASP A 85 36.66 -12.77 -24.43
C ASP A 85 38.08 -12.09 -24.23
N PRO A 86 38.30 -11.18 -23.24
CA PRO A 86 38.50 -9.71 -23.33
C PRO A 86 39.94 -9.28 -22.88
N PRO A 87 40.31 -8.00 -22.58
CA PRO A 87 40.04 -7.35 -21.27
C PRO A 87 39.94 -5.79 -21.21
N TRP A 88 39.24 -5.31 -20.16
CA TRP A 88 39.36 -4.07 -19.35
C TRP A 88 40.10 -2.81 -19.88
N ASN A 89 39.46 -1.62 -19.81
CA ASN A 89 40.06 -0.47 -19.09
C ASN A 89 39.10 0.68 -18.69
N ILE A 90 39.49 1.35 -17.61
CA ILE A 90 38.83 2.39 -16.80
C ILE A 90 39.10 3.82 -17.34
N SER A 91 38.28 4.78 -16.88
CA SER A 91 38.36 6.27 -16.95
C SER A 91 37.82 6.88 -18.26
N THR A 92 36.95 7.89 -18.28
CA THR A 92 36.83 9.15 -17.50
C THR A 92 35.36 9.60 -17.43
N LEU A 93 34.75 9.80 -16.25
CA LEU A 93 34.47 11.12 -15.65
C LEU A 93 34.53 12.32 -16.61
N GLU A 94 33.36 12.75 -17.10
CA GLU A 94 33.07 14.17 -17.31
C GLU A 94 31.66 14.46 -16.78
N ILE A 95 31.64 15.38 -15.82
CA ILE A 95 30.48 15.94 -15.14
C ILE A 95 29.99 17.06 -16.06
N ASP A 96 28.70 17.07 -16.41
CA ASP A 96 28.07 18.30 -16.84
C ASP A 96 26.78 18.56 -16.05
N HIS A 97 26.75 19.77 -15.49
CA HIS A 97 25.71 20.34 -14.65
C HIS A 97 24.76 21.18 -15.51
N HIS A 98 23.54 21.35 -15.00
CA HIS A 98 22.45 22.23 -15.47
C HIS A 98 21.62 21.62 -16.61
N ASP A 99 20.29 21.48 -16.46
CA ASP A 99 19.42 22.65 -16.54
C ASP A 99 18.19 22.66 -15.61
N VAL A 100 17.95 23.87 -15.12
CA VAL A 100 16.75 24.36 -14.44
C VAL A 100 15.77 24.83 -15.52
N HIS A 101 14.60 24.20 -15.64
CA HIS A 101 13.54 24.74 -16.51
C HIS A 101 12.53 25.56 -15.70
N HIS A 102 12.70 26.88 -15.77
CA HIS A 102 11.65 27.87 -15.60
C HIS A 102 10.73 27.84 -16.83
N HIS A 103 9.45 27.56 -16.65
CA HIS A 103 8.43 27.84 -17.66
C HIS A 103 7.88 29.27 -17.48
N SER A 104 8.13 30.11 -18.48
CA SER A 104 7.39 31.36 -18.74
C SER A 104 6.58 31.15 -20.00
N GLU A 105 5.26 31.27 -19.87
CA GLU A 105 4.31 31.33 -20.98
C GLU A 105 4.62 32.52 -21.89
N LYS A 106 4.66 32.28 -23.21
CA LYS A 106 4.25 33.27 -24.23
C LYS A 106 3.71 32.56 -25.47
N GLU A 107 2.52 33.00 -25.84
CA GLU A 107 1.82 32.74 -27.09
C GLU A 107 2.62 33.28 -28.30
N HIS A 108 2.62 32.56 -29.42
CA HIS A 108 2.18 33.09 -30.73
C HIS A 108 2.19 32.04 -31.85
N GLU A 109 1.06 32.07 -32.57
CA GLU A 109 0.68 31.63 -33.91
C GLU A 109 1.76 31.20 -34.93
N GLY A 110 1.50 30.03 -35.55
CA GLY A 110 1.35 29.83 -36.99
C GLY A 110 2.54 30.09 -37.92
N HIS A 111 3.09 29.03 -38.53
CA HIS A 111 3.32 28.93 -39.98
C HIS A 111 3.66 27.50 -40.42
N GLN A 112 2.98 27.05 -41.47
CA GLN A 112 3.26 25.82 -42.22
C GLN A 112 4.48 26.00 -43.11
N HIS A 113 5.39 25.02 -43.13
CA HIS A 113 6.14 24.65 -44.33
C HIS A 113 6.57 23.17 -44.24
N GLY A 114 6.19 22.41 -45.25
CA GLY A 114 6.56 21.00 -45.42
C GLY A 114 7.95 20.82 -46.04
N GLY A 115 8.54 19.67 -45.72
CA GLY A 115 9.76 19.12 -46.32
C GLY A 115 9.96 17.70 -45.79
N ASP A 116 9.72 16.72 -46.66
CA ASP A 116 9.88 15.28 -46.40
C ASP A 116 11.35 14.92 -46.15
N GLU A 117 11.66 14.36 -44.99
CA GLU A 117 12.79 13.45 -44.80
C GLU A 117 12.30 12.19 -44.07
N GLN A 118 12.37 11.05 -44.77
CA GLN A 118 12.06 9.73 -44.25
C GLN A 118 13.08 9.34 -43.18
N ILE A 119 12.68 9.45 -41.91
CA ILE A 119 13.34 8.79 -40.79
C ILE A 119 12.61 7.47 -40.53
N GLY A 120 13.38 6.38 -40.53
CA GLY A 120 12.89 5.02 -40.30
C GLY A 120 11.98 4.92 -39.08
N SER A 121 10.88 4.21 -39.25
CA SER A 121 9.86 3.97 -38.24
C SER A 121 10.46 3.36 -36.96
N LEU A 122 10.55 4.17 -35.91
CA LEU A 122 10.59 3.68 -34.53
C LEU A 122 9.34 2.79 -34.29
N PRO A 123 9.45 1.73 -33.46
CA PRO A 123 8.28 0.95 -33.07
C PRO A 123 7.25 1.89 -32.42
N PRO A 124 5.94 1.62 -32.57
CA PRO A 124 4.92 2.51 -32.05
C PRO A 124 5.07 2.62 -30.53
N SER A 125 5.50 3.80 -30.07
CA SER A 125 5.43 4.15 -28.66
C SER A 125 3.95 4.27 -28.30
N HIS A 126 3.37 3.23 -27.72
CA HIS A 126 2.05 3.34 -27.14
C HIS A 126 2.15 4.21 -25.88
N SER A 127 1.53 5.39 -25.91
CA SER A 127 1.45 6.27 -24.76
C SER A 127 0.47 5.70 -23.74
N HIS A 128 0.94 5.38 -22.54
CA HIS A 128 0.07 4.99 -21.43
C HIS A 128 -0.47 6.23 -20.71
N SER A 129 -1.68 6.11 -20.15
CA SER A 129 -2.13 7.06 -19.14
C SER A 129 -1.16 7.05 -17.95
N ALA A 130 -0.87 8.23 -17.41
CA ALA A 130 -0.01 8.37 -16.22
C ALA A 130 -0.45 7.39 -15.11
N GLY A 131 0.52 6.67 -14.54
CA GLY A 131 0.27 5.71 -13.45
C GLY A 131 -0.05 4.26 -13.88
N THR A 132 0.05 3.92 -15.18
CA THR A 132 -0.10 2.52 -15.66
C THR A 132 1.25 1.91 -16.05
N TYR A 133 1.51 0.69 -15.59
CA TYR A 133 2.77 -0.05 -15.77
C TYR A 133 2.52 -1.49 -16.23
N HIS A 134 3.46 -2.09 -16.97
CA HIS A 134 3.33 -3.43 -17.58
C HIS A 134 3.75 -4.58 -16.67
N HIS A 135 4.62 -4.32 -15.70
CA HIS A 135 5.25 -5.41 -14.94
C HIS A 135 4.99 -5.28 -13.46
N ALA A 136 5.31 -4.12 -12.90
CA ALA A 136 5.12 -3.88 -11.49
C ALA A 136 5.07 -2.38 -11.23
N ALA A 137 4.55 -2.03 -10.06
CA ALA A 137 4.57 -0.68 -9.56
C ALA A 137 4.86 -0.68 -8.07
N THR A 138 5.61 0.34 -7.66
CA THR A 138 5.91 0.62 -6.26
C THR A 138 5.46 2.04 -5.93
N LEU A 139 4.95 2.19 -4.72
CA LEU A 139 4.54 3.48 -4.21
C LEU A 139 4.84 3.57 -2.72
N THR A 140 5.58 4.61 -2.36
CA THR A 140 5.82 5.00 -0.98
C THR A 140 5.66 6.51 -0.86
N ASP A 141 5.70 7.01 0.37
CA ASP A 141 5.71 8.45 0.63
C ASP A 141 7.06 9.13 0.28
N SER A 142 8.06 8.38 -0.18
CA SER A 142 9.38 8.88 -0.56
C SER A 142 9.75 8.47 -1.98
N GLU A 143 10.18 9.42 -2.80
CA GLU A 143 10.60 9.12 -4.17
C GLU A 143 11.83 8.19 -4.18
N SER A 144 12.82 8.46 -3.32
CA SER A 144 14.03 7.66 -3.22
C SER A 144 13.74 6.22 -2.78
N CYS A 145 12.82 6.01 -1.83
CA CYS A 145 12.47 4.66 -1.39
C CYS A 145 11.58 3.91 -2.38
N SER A 146 10.76 4.62 -3.16
CA SER A 146 10.05 4.01 -4.30
C SER A 146 11.05 3.55 -5.37
N ARG A 147 12.10 4.33 -5.64
CA ARG A 147 13.20 3.91 -6.53
C ARG A 147 13.96 2.69 -6.00
N VAL A 148 14.28 2.65 -4.70
CA VAL A 148 14.91 1.47 -4.07
C VAL A 148 14.05 0.21 -4.24
N ALA A 149 12.75 0.30 -3.98
CA ALA A 149 11.82 -0.80 -4.17
C ALA A 149 11.76 -1.27 -5.63
N ARG A 150 11.68 -0.31 -6.55
CA ARG A 150 11.72 -0.56 -7.99
C ARG A 150 12.99 -1.29 -8.39
N ASP A 151 14.16 -0.84 -7.95
CA ASP A 151 15.44 -1.43 -8.33
C ASP A 151 15.56 -2.89 -7.84
N VAL A 152 14.96 -3.21 -6.68
CA VAL A 152 14.85 -4.59 -6.20
C VAL A 152 13.97 -5.44 -7.12
N LEU A 153 12.84 -4.90 -7.60
CA LEU A 153 12.01 -5.59 -8.59
C LEU A 153 12.74 -5.77 -9.94
N GLN A 154 13.52 -4.77 -10.40
CA GLN A 154 14.35 -4.89 -11.63
C GLN A 154 15.37 -6.01 -11.51
N ALA A 155 15.90 -6.17 -10.31
CA ALA A 155 16.84 -7.22 -9.99
C ALA A 155 16.15 -8.59 -9.83
N ASP A 156 14.88 -8.80 -10.21
CA ASP A 156 14.12 -10.05 -10.02
C ASP A 156 13.87 -10.39 -8.54
N GLY A 157 13.63 -9.37 -7.71
CA GLY A 157 13.10 -9.53 -6.36
C GLY A 157 11.58 -9.72 -6.36
N SER A 158 11.04 -10.34 -5.30
CA SER A 158 9.59 -10.42 -5.12
C SER A 158 8.99 -9.09 -4.65
N VAL A 159 7.66 -8.95 -4.72
CA VAL A 159 6.95 -7.81 -4.11
C VAL A 159 7.28 -7.64 -2.62
N PHE A 160 7.62 -8.73 -1.93
CA PHE A 160 8.03 -8.73 -0.52
C PHE A 160 9.45 -8.22 -0.33
N ASP A 161 10.40 -8.65 -1.17
CA ASP A 161 11.77 -8.15 -1.14
C ASP A 161 11.79 -6.62 -1.36
N ALA A 162 11.06 -6.16 -2.36
CA ALA A 162 10.91 -4.75 -2.69
C ALA A 162 10.24 -3.96 -1.56
N GLY A 163 9.17 -4.51 -0.98
CA GLY A 163 8.50 -3.90 0.17
C GLY A 163 9.42 -3.77 1.39
N ILE A 164 10.20 -4.80 1.71
CA ILE A 164 11.17 -4.78 2.82
C ILE A 164 12.24 -3.72 2.57
N ALA A 165 12.85 -3.68 1.38
CA ALA A 165 13.86 -2.69 1.03
C ALA A 165 13.30 -1.25 1.09
N ALA A 166 12.05 -1.05 0.68
CA ALA A 166 11.35 0.22 0.81
C ALA A 166 11.19 0.65 2.27
N VAL A 167 10.76 -0.27 3.15
CA VAL A 167 10.61 0.01 4.59
C VAL A 167 11.95 0.36 5.24
N LEU A 168 13.02 -0.39 4.91
CA LEU A 168 14.37 -0.13 5.42
C LEU A 168 14.87 1.25 4.98
N CYS A 169 14.63 1.62 3.71
CA CYS A 169 14.93 2.97 3.22
C CYS A 169 14.15 4.04 3.98
N LEU A 170 12.82 3.88 4.13
CA LEU A 170 11.97 4.85 4.83
C LEU A 170 12.38 5.05 6.29
N ALA A 171 12.81 3.98 6.97
CA ALA A 171 13.32 4.05 8.35
C ALA A 171 14.57 4.92 8.51
N VAL A 172 15.30 5.16 7.41
CA VAL A 172 16.46 6.06 7.37
C VAL A 172 16.05 7.47 6.97
N VAL A 173 15.35 7.62 5.84
CA VAL A 173 15.13 8.93 5.22
C VAL A 173 13.93 9.68 5.77
N HIS A 174 12.91 8.97 6.28
CA HIS A 174 11.68 9.54 6.83
C HIS A 174 11.51 9.18 8.34
N PRO A 175 12.49 9.52 9.20
CA PRO A 175 12.48 9.17 10.63
C PRO A 175 11.37 9.87 11.42
N HIS A 176 10.70 10.86 10.84
CA HIS A 176 9.50 11.47 11.41
C HIS A 176 8.28 10.56 11.36
N ALA A 177 8.28 9.53 10.51
CA ALA A 177 7.13 8.64 10.27
C ALA A 177 7.45 7.15 10.42
N VAL A 178 8.69 6.72 10.16
CA VAL A 178 9.12 5.32 10.18
C VAL A 178 10.47 5.20 10.88
N SER A 179 10.61 4.18 11.73
CA SER A 179 11.88 3.83 12.38
C SER A 179 11.88 2.34 12.69
N LEU A 180 13.06 1.72 12.82
CA LEU A 180 13.20 0.35 13.33
C LEU A 180 12.60 0.18 14.74
N GLY A 181 12.45 1.28 15.49
CA GLY A 181 11.78 1.33 16.79
C GLY A 181 10.25 1.39 16.73
N GLY A 182 9.67 1.26 15.53
CA GLY A 182 8.23 1.27 15.28
C GLY A 182 7.61 -0.11 15.12
N ILE A 183 6.38 -0.10 14.58
CA ILE A 183 5.54 -1.25 14.31
C ILE A 183 4.90 -1.13 12.92
N PHE A 184 4.33 -2.22 12.41
CA PHE A 184 3.54 -2.16 11.17
C PHE A 184 2.40 -3.17 11.13
N SER A 185 1.44 -2.92 10.26
CA SER A 185 0.44 -3.90 9.82
C SER A 185 0.58 -4.06 8.32
N SER A 186 0.55 -5.30 7.85
CA SER A 186 0.57 -5.61 6.43
C SER A 186 -0.55 -6.55 6.07
N ILE A 187 -1.05 -6.39 4.84
CA ILE A 187 -1.90 -7.36 4.18
C ILE A 187 -1.33 -7.61 2.79
N TYR A 188 -1.37 -8.85 2.36
CA TYR A 188 -0.93 -9.23 1.02
C TYR A 188 -1.82 -10.31 0.44
N ILE A 189 -1.83 -10.41 -0.87
CA ILE A 189 -2.43 -11.51 -1.61
C ILE A 189 -1.42 -12.05 -2.61
N ILE A 190 -1.33 -13.36 -2.71
CA ILE A 190 -0.55 -14.04 -3.74
C ILE A 190 -1.48 -14.30 -4.92
N GLY A 191 -1.20 -13.69 -6.07
CA GLY A 191 -2.05 -13.71 -7.26
C GLY A 191 -2.34 -15.12 -7.74
N LYS A 192 -1.33 -15.99 -7.76
CA LYS A 192 -1.45 -17.39 -8.21
C LYS A 192 -2.39 -18.24 -7.36
N THR A 193 -2.41 -18.03 -6.04
CA THR A 193 -3.23 -18.83 -5.13
C THR A 193 -4.50 -18.11 -4.68
N GLN A 194 -4.63 -16.81 -5.00
CA GLN A 194 -5.66 -15.91 -4.46
C GLN A 194 -5.78 -16.01 -2.93
N ASN A 195 -4.64 -16.23 -2.25
CA ASN A 195 -4.61 -16.39 -0.81
C ASN A 195 -4.17 -15.09 -0.15
N ALA A 196 -5.09 -14.45 0.57
CA ALA A 196 -4.82 -13.25 1.32
C ALA A 196 -4.37 -13.58 2.74
N SER A 197 -3.41 -12.83 3.27
CA SER A 197 -2.90 -13.01 4.64
C SER A 197 -2.50 -11.68 5.24
N VAL A 198 -2.55 -11.61 6.56
CA VAL A 198 -2.15 -10.44 7.35
C VAL A 198 -0.92 -10.78 8.16
N LEU A 199 -0.05 -9.78 8.35
CA LEU A 199 0.95 -9.80 9.40
C LEU A 199 0.93 -8.47 10.14
N ASN A 200 0.59 -8.54 11.43
CA ASN A 200 0.67 -7.42 12.35
C ASN A 200 1.95 -7.54 13.19
N ALA A 201 2.95 -6.74 12.87
CA ALA A 201 4.18 -6.62 13.65
C ALA A 201 3.95 -5.69 14.85
N VAL A 202 3.09 -6.12 15.77
CA VAL A 202 2.69 -5.37 16.96
C VAL A 202 2.91 -6.25 18.19
N PRO A 203 3.54 -5.75 19.26
CA PRO A 203 3.65 -6.46 20.52
C PRO A 203 2.28 -6.90 21.05
N SER A 204 2.17 -8.12 21.58
CA SER A 204 0.90 -8.61 22.12
C SER A 204 0.48 -7.85 23.38
N LYS A 205 1.43 -7.58 24.28
CA LYS A 205 1.23 -6.85 25.53
C LYS A 205 1.59 -5.37 25.38
N ALA A 206 0.97 -4.53 26.21
CA ALA A 206 1.33 -3.13 26.29
C ALA A 206 2.77 -2.98 26.79
N SER A 207 3.44 -1.92 26.36
CA SER A 207 4.78 -1.60 26.84
C SER A 207 4.75 -1.29 28.33
N PRO A 208 5.66 -1.87 29.14
CA PRO A 208 5.76 -1.58 30.56
C PRO A 208 6.51 -0.27 30.87
N ILE A 209 6.95 0.45 29.83
CA ILE A 209 7.73 1.68 29.93
C ILE A 209 7.15 2.76 28.98
N SER A 210 7.70 3.97 29.01
CA SER A 210 7.20 5.10 28.20
C SER A 210 7.51 5.02 26.70
N TYR A 211 8.26 4.01 26.26
CA TYR A 211 8.60 3.79 24.85
C TYR A 211 7.89 2.55 24.31
N GLY A 212 7.52 2.56 23.03
CA GLY A 212 7.01 1.38 22.36
C GLY A 212 8.07 0.29 22.24
N ILE A 213 7.61 -0.97 22.23
CA ILE A 213 8.50 -2.12 22.04
C ILE A 213 8.71 -2.31 20.52
N PRO A 214 9.95 -2.23 20.01
CA PRO A 214 10.25 -2.46 18.59
C PRO A 214 9.82 -3.85 18.12
N ALA A 215 9.08 -3.91 17.02
CA ALA A 215 8.68 -5.16 16.38
C ALA A 215 8.85 -5.15 14.86
N LEU A 216 9.19 -3.99 14.26
CA LEU A 216 9.30 -3.83 12.82
C LEU A 216 10.30 -4.81 12.20
N LEU A 217 11.52 -4.91 12.74
CA LEU A 217 12.56 -5.74 12.14
C LEU A 217 12.22 -7.24 12.19
N GLN A 218 11.70 -7.72 13.32
CA GLN A 218 11.22 -9.11 13.45
C GLN A 218 10.07 -9.40 12.47
N GLY A 219 9.18 -8.43 12.24
CA GLY A 219 8.08 -8.55 11.30
C GLY A 219 8.54 -8.63 9.84
N LEU A 220 9.51 -7.79 9.46
CA LEU A 220 10.11 -7.84 8.11
C LEU A 220 10.84 -9.17 7.87
N TRP A 221 11.57 -9.66 8.89
CA TRP A 221 12.18 -10.99 8.84
C TRP A 221 11.12 -12.07 8.58
N LEU A 222 10.00 -12.05 9.28
CA LEU A 222 8.93 -13.04 9.10
C LEU A 222 8.28 -12.98 7.70
N LEU A 223 8.10 -11.78 7.13
CA LEU A 223 7.65 -11.63 5.73
C LEU A 223 8.66 -12.23 4.75
N HIS A 224 9.95 -11.93 4.96
CA HIS A 224 11.05 -12.42 4.13
C HIS A 224 11.14 -13.95 4.16
N GLN A 225 11.10 -14.57 5.34
CA GLN A 225 11.17 -16.01 5.46
C GLN A 225 9.99 -16.72 4.79
N LYS A 226 8.83 -16.08 4.72
CA LYS A 226 7.63 -16.66 4.11
C LYS A 226 7.58 -16.48 2.60
N HIS A 227 8.00 -15.32 2.08
CA HIS A 227 7.77 -14.92 0.68
C HIS A 227 8.92 -14.16 -0.01
N GLY A 228 10.04 -13.98 0.69
CA GLY A 228 11.24 -13.37 0.13
C GLY A 228 11.89 -14.28 -0.92
N ARG A 229 12.46 -13.66 -1.97
CA ARG A 229 13.16 -14.36 -3.04
C ARG A 229 14.66 -14.04 -3.03
N LYS A 230 15.02 -12.81 -2.69
CA LYS A 230 16.41 -12.36 -2.57
C LYS A 230 17.04 -12.74 -1.24
N PRO A 231 18.37 -12.89 -1.17
CA PRO A 231 19.07 -13.01 0.10
C PRO A 231 18.73 -11.83 1.02
N TRP A 232 18.41 -12.10 2.29
CA TRP A 232 18.02 -11.07 3.28
C TRP A 232 19.02 -9.92 3.34
N ALA A 233 20.31 -10.23 3.35
CA ALA A 233 21.38 -9.24 3.46
C ALA A 233 21.44 -8.25 2.28
N ASP A 234 20.99 -8.65 1.09
CA ASP A 234 21.05 -7.81 -0.11
C ASP A 234 20.03 -6.66 -0.06
N LEU A 235 18.98 -6.80 0.75
CA LEU A 235 17.90 -5.80 0.89
C LEU A 235 18.33 -4.56 1.69
N PHE A 236 19.47 -4.61 2.38
CA PHE A 236 19.91 -3.58 3.33
C PHE A 236 20.86 -2.55 2.72
N SER A 237 21.58 -2.91 1.66
CA SER A 237 22.65 -2.09 1.10
C SER A 237 22.21 -0.64 0.81
N PRO A 238 21.04 -0.37 0.19
CA PRO A 238 20.60 1.00 -0.04
C PRO A 238 20.37 1.81 1.25
N ALA A 239 19.76 1.18 2.27
CA ALA A 239 19.49 1.85 3.54
C ALA A 239 20.78 2.14 4.33
N ILE A 240 21.73 1.21 4.31
CA ILE A 240 23.05 1.38 4.94
C ILE A 240 23.81 2.53 4.30
N ASP A 241 23.81 2.59 2.97
CA ASP A 241 24.47 3.66 2.24
C ASP A 241 23.86 5.03 2.56
N LEU A 242 22.53 5.12 2.58
CA LEU A 242 21.82 6.35 2.96
C LEU A 242 22.10 6.75 4.42
N ALA A 243 22.20 5.81 5.35
CA ALA A 243 22.48 6.09 6.76
C ALA A 243 23.91 6.58 6.98
N ASN A 244 24.89 5.97 6.29
CA ASN A 244 26.32 6.25 6.46
C ASN A 244 26.82 7.45 5.66
N ARG A 245 26.37 7.59 4.41
CA ARG A 245 26.80 8.69 3.52
C ARG A 245 25.90 9.92 3.66
N GLY A 246 24.69 9.70 4.14
CA GLY A 246 23.68 10.71 4.39
C GLY A 246 22.62 10.79 3.31
N PHE A 247 21.51 11.43 3.67
CA PHE A 247 20.37 11.70 2.80
C PHE A 247 19.96 13.17 2.92
N LEU A 248 19.22 13.68 1.93
CA LEU A 248 18.75 15.06 1.91
C LEU A 248 17.42 15.19 2.64
N VAL A 249 17.25 16.27 3.41
CA VAL A 249 15.96 16.64 4.01
C VAL A 249 14.99 17.01 2.89
N ASP A 250 13.95 16.21 2.70
CA ASP A 250 12.90 16.47 1.72
C ASP A 250 11.80 17.41 2.29
N SER A 251 10.77 17.69 1.48
CA SER A 251 9.66 18.55 1.89
C SER A 251 8.85 17.96 3.05
N SER A 252 8.66 16.65 3.06
CA SER A 252 7.88 15.93 4.08
C SER A 252 8.57 16.00 5.45
N LEU A 253 9.85 15.64 5.51
CA LEU A 253 10.65 15.71 6.72
C LEU A 253 10.83 17.14 7.19
N HIS A 254 11.05 18.10 6.28
CA HIS A 254 11.17 19.51 6.66
C HIS A 254 9.88 20.04 7.30
N ALA A 255 8.73 19.80 6.68
CA ALA A 255 7.44 20.20 7.24
C ALA A 255 7.18 19.55 8.60
N ALA A 256 7.58 18.29 8.78
CA ALA A 256 7.48 17.60 10.06
C ALA A 256 8.37 18.23 11.13
N LEU A 257 9.62 18.59 10.79
CA LEU A 257 10.55 19.29 11.68
C LEU A 257 10.03 20.67 12.07
N GLU A 258 9.48 21.44 11.12
CA GLU A 258 8.91 22.77 11.40
C GLU A 258 7.69 22.70 12.32
N LYS A 259 6.80 21.73 12.10
CA LYS A 259 5.61 21.54 12.95
C LYS A 259 5.94 20.99 14.35
N ASN A 260 7.11 20.36 14.53
CA ASN A 260 7.48 19.68 15.78
C ASN A 260 8.79 20.23 16.37
N GLN A 261 9.09 21.52 16.17
CA GLN A 261 10.33 22.13 16.65
C GLN A 261 10.56 21.94 18.15
N ASP A 262 9.52 22.00 18.99
CA ASP A 262 9.68 21.84 20.44
C ASP A 262 10.14 20.42 20.81
N LYS A 263 9.61 19.40 20.12
CA LYS A 263 10.05 18.00 20.29
C LYS A 263 11.47 17.82 19.75
N ALA A 264 11.74 18.34 18.55
CA ALA A 264 13.05 18.25 17.91
C ALA A 264 14.15 19.00 18.70
N ARG A 265 13.81 20.11 19.36
CA ARG A 265 14.69 20.87 20.25
C ARG A 265 14.83 20.27 21.64
N SER A 266 13.87 19.50 22.15
CA SER A 266 13.98 18.93 23.51
C SER A 266 14.70 17.57 23.53
N SER A 267 14.75 16.87 22.40
CA SER A 267 15.48 15.61 22.24
C SER A 267 16.93 15.83 21.81
N GLU A 268 17.89 15.35 22.61
CA GLU A 268 19.32 15.37 22.28
C GLU A 268 19.63 14.62 20.97
N GLY A 269 18.99 13.48 20.76
CA GLY A 269 19.18 12.68 19.55
C GLY A 269 18.63 13.34 18.29
N LEU A 270 17.43 13.93 18.36
CA LEU A 270 16.87 14.69 17.23
C LEU A 270 17.68 15.97 16.97
N GLN A 271 18.19 16.63 18.01
CA GLN A 271 19.14 17.74 17.85
C GLN A 271 20.38 17.29 17.08
N GLY A 272 20.99 16.17 17.48
CA GLY A 272 22.20 15.64 16.83
C GLY A 272 22.03 15.34 15.33
N LEU A 273 20.81 14.96 14.91
CA LEU A 273 20.52 14.66 13.50
C LEU A 273 20.14 15.92 12.69
N PHE A 274 19.31 16.78 13.27
CA PHE A 274 18.58 17.82 12.52
C PHE A 274 18.98 19.26 12.84
N TYR A 275 19.94 19.49 13.73
CA TYR A 275 20.42 20.82 14.07
C TYR A 275 21.92 20.98 13.84
N ASP A 276 22.30 22.00 13.09
CA ASP A 276 23.68 22.43 12.95
C ASP A 276 23.89 23.69 13.80
N GLN A 277 24.71 23.59 14.86
CA GLN A 277 24.97 24.72 15.78
C GLN A 277 23.67 25.40 16.31
N LYS A 278 22.67 24.59 16.66
CA LYS A 278 21.31 25.01 17.10
C LYS A 278 20.41 25.63 16.01
N ILE A 279 20.82 25.61 14.75
CA ILE A 279 20.00 26.01 13.60
C ILE A 279 19.37 24.75 13.02
N LEU A 280 18.04 24.76 12.86
CA LEU A 280 17.31 23.66 12.24
C LEU A 280 17.72 23.51 10.77
N LYS A 281 18.04 22.28 10.36
CA LYS A 281 18.34 21.94 8.96
C LYS A 281 17.14 22.22 8.05
N ARG A 282 17.42 22.87 6.92
CA ARG A 282 16.43 23.22 5.89
C ARG A 282 16.27 22.09 4.88
N MET A 283 15.25 22.18 4.03
CA MET A 283 15.15 21.33 2.84
C MET A 283 16.48 21.33 2.05
N GLY A 284 16.88 20.16 1.58
CA GLY A 284 18.15 19.95 0.85
C GLY A 284 19.39 19.84 1.74
N ALA A 285 19.29 20.04 3.06
CA ALA A 285 20.42 19.81 3.96
C ALA A 285 20.69 18.30 4.11
N SER A 286 21.96 17.93 4.33
CA SER A 286 22.36 16.54 4.52
C SER A 286 22.20 16.08 5.98
N VAL A 287 21.68 14.88 6.18
CA VAL A 287 21.53 14.20 7.47
C VAL A 287 22.26 12.86 7.41
N VAL A 288 23.06 12.56 8.43
CA VAL A 288 23.83 11.31 8.55
C VAL A 288 23.49 10.65 9.88
N ASN A 289 23.29 9.33 9.88
CA ASN A 289 23.03 8.52 11.08
C ASN A 289 23.86 7.24 11.02
N VAL A 290 25.17 7.37 11.28
CA VAL A 290 26.13 6.24 11.21
C VAL A 290 25.78 5.13 12.20
N GLN A 291 25.22 5.48 13.36
CA GLN A 291 24.80 4.50 14.35
C GLN A 291 23.70 3.59 13.79
N LEU A 292 22.71 4.17 13.10
CA LEU A 292 21.68 3.39 12.41
C LEU A 292 22.27 2.55 11.27
N GLY A 293 23.26 3.07 10.52
CA GLY A 293 23.99 2.30 9.51
C GLY A 293 24.67 1.06 10.09
N ASN A 294 25.32 1.19 11.25
CA ASN A 294 25.93 0.06 11.96
C ASN A 294 24.88 -0.96 12.44
N VAL A 295 23.71 -0.49 12.91
CA VAL A 295 22.60 -1.37 13.29
C VAL A 295 22.06 -2.14 12.09
N LEU A 296 21.92 -1.49 10.94
CA LEU A 296 21.49 -2.14 9.71
C LEU A 296 22.49 -3.21 9.25
N GLU A 297 23.79 -2.99 9.43
CA GLU A 297 24.83 -4.01 9.21
C GLU A 297 24.69 -5.21 10.17
N ILE A 298 24.38 -4.97 11.45
CA ILE A 298 24.09 -6.05 12.40
C ILE A 298 22.81 -6.80 11.99
N ALA A 299 21.78 -6.09 11.54
CA ALA A 299 20.50 -6.66 11.12
C ALA A 299 20.60 -7.54 9.85
N LYS A 300 21.57 -7.28 8.97
CA LYS A 300 21.87 -8.16 7.82
C LYS A 300 22.24 -9.58 8.23
N ALA A 301 22.82 -9.75 9.42
CA ALA A 301 23.24 -11.04 9.94
C ALA A 301 22.14 -11.77 10.74
N MET A 302 20.90 -11.25 10.77
CA MET A 302 19.79 -11.97 11.37
C MET A 302 19.61 -13.35 10.72
N SER A 303 19.46 -14.36 11.56
CA SER A 303 19.25 -15.76 11.16
C SER A 303 18.00 -16.37 11.78
N ASP A 304 17.35 -15.66 12.70
CA ASP A 304 16.11 -16.05 13.34
C ASP A 304 15.22 -14.82 13.57
N SER A 305 14.04 -15.05 14.13
CA SER A 305 13.04 -14.01 14.37
C SER A 305 13.35 -13.12 15.58
N ALA A 306 14.34 -13.45 16.42
CA ALA A 306 14.72 -12.62 17.54
C ALA A 306 15.62 -11.47 17.08
N LEU A 307 15.61 -10.36 17.82
CA LEU A 307 16.60 -9.31 17.59
C LEU A 307 17.99 -9.82 17.97
N PRO A 308 19.04 -9.47 17.21
CA PRO A 308 20.41 -9.82 17.59
C PRO A 308 20.74 -9.35 19.01
N ASP A 309 21.36 -10.20 19.83
CA ASP A 309 21.70 -9.89 21.23
C ASP A 309 22.50 -8.60 21.37
N VAL A 310 23.42 -8.34 20.44
CA VAL A 310 24.21 -7.11 20.38
C VAL A 310 23.31 -5.87 20.24
N LEU A 311 22.27 -5.95 19.41
CA LEU A 311 21.31 -4.86 19.25
C LEU A 311 20.47 -4.67 20.52
N ILE A 312 20.02 -5.76 21.15
CA ILE A 312 19.29 -5.71 22.42
C ILE A 312 20.15 -5.04 23.50
N GLN A 313 21.43 -5.41 23.63
CA GLN A 313 22.35 -4.82 24.60
C GLN A 313 22.58 -3.33 24.35
N ASN A 314 22.79 -2.93 23.09
CA ASN A 314 22.99 -1.53 22.71
C ASN A 314 21.73 -0.68 22.96
N LEU A 315 20.53 -1.23 22.76
CA LEU A 315 19.31 -0.51 23.15
C LEU A 315 19.22 -0.35 24.66
N LEU A 316 19.46 -1.43 25.42
CA LEU A 316 19.34 -1.44 26.88
C LEU A 316 20.36 -0.55 27.59
N SER A 317 21.54 -0.29 27.00
CA SER A 317 22.51 0.64 27.58
C SER A 317 21.97 2.06 27.69
N ASP A 318 21.10 2.45 26.77
CA ASP A 318 20.56 3.81 26.66
C ASP A 318 19.23 3.98 27.40
N ILE A 319 18.56 2.88 27.76
CA ILE A 319 17.36 2.90 28.61
C ILE A 319 17.74 3.17 30.06
N GLN A 320 16.89 3.93 30.77
CA GLN A 320 17.07 4.21 32.20
C GLN A 320 17.12 2.93 33.03
N SER A 321 18.00 2.89 34.04
CA SER A 321 18.26 1.68 34.84
C SER A 321 17.01 1.05 35.45
N ALA A 322 16.03 1.86 35.87
CA ALA A 322 14.77 1.41 36.46
C ALA A 322 13.84 0.66 35.48
N ASP A 323 14.04 0.87 34.17
CA ASP A 323 13.18 0.37 33.10
C ASP A 323 13.83 -0.74 32.26
N ARG A 324 15.15 -0.93 32.38
CA ARG A 324 15.94 -1.90 31.58
C ARG A 324 15.39 -3.33 31.64
N GLU A 325 15.10 -3.83 32.84
CA GLU A 325 14.64 -5.22 32.99
C GLU A 325 13.28 -5.43 32.33
N LYS A 326 12.34 -4.53 32.62
CA LYS A 326 11.00 -4.55 32.03
C LYS A 326 11.06 -4.45 30.50
N PHE A 327 11.94 -3.61 29.97
CA PHE A 327 12.11 -3.46 28.52
C PHE A 327 12.72 -4.71 27.88
N ARG A 328 13.71 -5.34 28.54
CA ARG A 328 14.31 -6.59 28.07
C ARG A 328 13.28 -7.73 28.04
N GLU A 329 12.53 -7.89 29.11
CA GLU A 329 11.44 -8.87 29.19
C GLU A 329 10.43 -8.62 28.06
N ALA A 330 9.99 -7.38 27.87
CA ALA A 330 9.03 -7.02 26.83
C ALA A 330 9.56 -7.29 25.40
N LEU A 331 10.86 -7.07 25.12
CA LEU A 331 11.49 -7.43 23.84
C LEU A 331 11.47 -8.94 23.60
N SER A 332 11.69 -9.76 24.63
CA SER A 332 11.69 -11.23 24.52
C SER A 332 10.30 -11.84 24.31
N GLU A 333 9.24 -11.09 24.63
CA GLU A 333 7.85 -11.50 24.48
C GLU A 333 7.24 -11.10 23.12
N VAL A 334 8.02 -10.51 22.21
CA VAL A 334 7.57 -10.16 20.86
C VAL A 334 7.51 -11.43 20.00
N HIS A 335 6.35 -12.09 20.00
CA HIS A 335 6.10 -13.30 19.20
C HIS A 335 5.13 -12.97 18.08
N LEU A 336 5.65 -12.85 16.85
CA LEU A 336 4.87 -12.47 15.67
C LEU A 336 4.42 -13.72 14.90
N LYS A 337 3.24 -13.64 14.28
CA LYS A 337 2.71 -14.69 13.42
C LYS A 337 1.85 -14.11 12.30
N GLY A 338 1.77 -14.84 11.19
CA GLY A 338 0.76 -14.55 10.16
C GLY A 338 -0.64 -14.89 10.67
N GLU A 339 -1.61 -14.13 10.20
CA GLU A 339 -3.02 -14.24 10.57
C GLU A 339 -3.92 -14.23 9.32
N ASP A 340 -5.11 -14.79 9.46
CA ASP A 340 -6.13 -14.67 8.43
C ASP A 340 -6.72 -13.25 8.43
N PRO A 341 -6.98 -12.67 7.24
CA PRO A 341 -7.59 -11.36 7.13
C PRO A 341 -9.04 -11.37 7.64
N VAL A 342 -9.52 -10.20 8.05
CA VAL A 342 -10.96 -9.96 8.19
C VAL A 342 -11.51 -9.91 6.78
N GLN A 343 -12.51 -10.74 6.48
CA GLN A 343 -13.07 -10.83 5.13
C GLN A 343 -14.60 -10.75 5.13
N ILE A 344 -15.14 -10.16 4.06
CA ILE A 344 -16.57 -10.17 3.74
C ILE A 344 -16.76 -10.54 2.26
N GLN A 345 -17.86 -11.22 1.97
CA GLN A 345 -18.26 -11.55 0.61
C GLN A 345 -19.31 -10.54 0.13
N LEU A 346 -18.99 -9.84 -0.96
CA LEU A 346 -19.91 -9.02 -1.74
C LEU A 346 -20.22 -9.79 -3.03
N ASP A 347 -21.30 -9.48 -3.74
CA ASP A 347 -21.78 -10.29 -4.90
C ASP A 347 -20.68 -10.59 -5.94
N GLY A 348 -19.99 -11.74 -5.82
CA GLY A 348 -18.85 -12.12 -6.66
C GLY A 348 -17.52 -11.41 -6.37
N LEU A 349 -17.41 -10.62 -5.29
CA LEU A 349 -16.19 -9.91 -4.87
C LEU A 349 -15.85 -10.24 -3.43
N THR A 350 -14.57 -10.34 -3.09
CA THR A 350 -14.14 -10.56 -1.70
C THR A 350 -13.31 -9.37 -1.22
N LEU A 351 -13.78 -8.72 -0.15
CA LEU A 351 -13.04 -7.65 0.52
C LEU A 351 -12.30 -8.25 1.71
N TYR A 352 -10.99 -8.05 1.73
CA TYR A 352 -10.08 -8.41 2.81
C TYR A 352 -9.53 -7.14 3.47
N SER A 353 -9.36 -7.18 4.79
CA SER A 353 -8.72 -6.10 5.54
C SER A 353 -7.96 -6.63 6.74
N SER A 354 -7.08 -5.81 7.30
CA SER A 354 -6.22 -6.16 8.43
C SER A 354 -7.02 -6.55 9.69
N SER A 355 -6.50 -7.53 10.43
CA SER A 355 -7.06 -8.03 11.69
C SER A 355 -6.79 -7.07 12.88
N ALA A 356 -7.34 -7.37 14.05
CA ALA A 356 -7.04 -6.60 15.27
C ALA A 356 -5.51 -6.56 15.54
N PRO A 357 -4.95 -5.44 16.02
CA PRO A 357 -5.61 -4.26 16.57
C PRO A 357 -5.76 -3.11 15.55
N THR A 358 -6.17 -3.39 14.31
CA THR A 358 -6.32 -2.37 13.26
C THR A 358 -7.79 -2.06 12.94
N ALA A 359 -8.05 -1.15 11.98
CA ALA A 359 -9.39 -0.67 11.65
C ALA A 359 -10.10 -1.54 10.62
N GLY A 360 -9.54 -2.69 10.23
CA GLY A 360 -10.09 -3.49 9.13
C GLY A 360 -11.52 -3.98 9.38
N ARG A 361 -11.87 -4.33 10.63
CA ARG A 361 -13.29 -4.63 10.99
C ARG A 361 -14.22 -3.44 10.79
N ILE A 362 -13.76 -2.22 11.07
CA ILE A 362 -14.56 -1.00 10.92
C ILE A 362 -14.83 -0.74 9.44
N LEU A 363 -13.80 -0.87 8.61
CA LEU A 363 -13.93 -0.80 7.16
C LEU A 363 -14.92 -1.85 6.64
N THR A 364 -14.70 -3.14 6.95
CA THR A 364 -15.50 -4.23 6.39
C THR A 364 -16.97 -4.11 6.82
N THR A 365 -17.25 -3.78 8.08
CA THR A 365 -18.63 -3.56 8.53
C THR A 365 -19.23 -2.34 7.84
N SER A 366 -18.48 -1.25 7.67
CA SER A 366 -18.97 -0.06 6.96
C SER A 366 -19.34 -0.35 5.51
N VAL A 367 -18.47 -1.07 4.79
CA VAL A 367 -18.74 -1.48 3.41
C VAL A 367 -19.95 -2.41 3.35
N GLN A 368 -20.03 -3.42 4.24
CA GLN A 368 -21.12 -4.39 4.26
C GLN A 368 -22.49 -3.70 4.46
N GLU A 369 -22.61 -2.84 5.46
CA GLU A 369 -23.87 -2.13 5.81
C GLU A 369 -24.35 -1.24 4.67
N VAL A 370 -23.44 -0.47 4.05
CA VAL A 370 -23.80 0.41 2.93
C VAL A 370 -24.12 -0.42 1.67
N TYR A 371 -23.37 -1.48 1.40
CA TYR A 371 -23.57 -2.35 0.23
C TYR A 371 -24.94 -3.05 0.27
N GLN A 372 -25.41 -3.43 1.46
CA GLN A 372 -26.70 -4.08 1.70
C GLN A 372 -27.90 -3.13 1.55
N ASN A 373 -27.71 -1.80 1.55
CA ASN A 373 -28.79 -0.81 1.50
C ASN A 373 -29.55 -0.75 0.14
N GLY A 374 -29.18 -1.58 -0.83
CA GLY A 374 -29.85 -1.70 -2.13
C GLY A 374 -29.19 -0.88 -3.24
N ARG A 375 -29.98 -0.34 -4.18
CA ARG A 375 -29.46 0.41 -5.34
C ARG A 375 -29.06 1.83 -4.91
N ILE A 376 -27.75 2.06 -4.85
CA ILE A 376 -27.15 3.39 -4.67
C ILE A 376 -26.53 3.82 -6.01
N ASN A 377 -26.87 5.02 -6.46
CA ASN A 377 -26.43 5.58 -7.75
C ASN A 377 -25.81 6.98 -7.64
N VAL A 378 -25.69 7.53 -6.43
CA VAL A 378 -25.13 8.87 -6.17
C VAL A 378 -24.16 8.81 -4.99
N SER A 379 -22.99 9.45 -5.12
CA SER A 379 -21.93 9.43 -4.11
C SER A 379 -22.36 10.05 -2.77
N SER A 380 -23.12 11.15 -2.79
CA SER A 380 -23.60 11.79 -1.56
C SER A 380 -24.49 10.88 -0.70
N THR A 381 -25.16 9.89 -1.31
CA THR A 381 -25.90 8.86 -0.58
C THR A 381 -24.95 7.90 0.16
N ILE A 382 -23.81 7.54 -0.45
CA ILE A 382 -22.76 6.73 0.18
C ILE A 382 -22.24 7.47 1.42
N SER A 383 -21.87 8.74 1.28
CA SER A 383 -21.36 9.55 2.39
C SER A 383 -22.38 9.62 3.53
N LYS A 384 -23.66 9.89 3.25
CA LYS A 384 -24.73 9.93 4.26
C LYS A 384 -24.91 8.59 4.99
N LEU A 385 -24.86 7.48 4.28
CA LEU A 385 -24.97 6.15 4.91
C LEU A 385 -23.75 5.84 5.76
N LEU A 386 -22.54 6.16 5.31
CA LEU A 386 -21.31 6.00 6.10
C LEU A 386 -21.34 6.83 7.40
N ILE A 387 -21.86 8.05 7.37
CA ILE A 387 -22.07 8.86 8.58
C ILE A 387 -23.04 8.18 9.55
N ASN A 388 -24.12 7.59 9.06
CA ASN A 388 -25.08 6.89 9.92
C ASN A 388 -24.47 5.62 10.52
N VAL A 389 -23.69 4.88 9.75
CA VAL A 389 -22.95 3.71 10.24
C VAL A 389 -21.92 4.12 11.30
N SER A 390 -21.16 5.19 11.08
CA SER A 390 -20.16 5.65 12.05
C SER A 390 -20.81 6.12 13.37
N LYS A 391 -21.94 6.84 13.31
CA LYS A 391 -22.76 7.19 14.48
C LYS A 391 -23.21 5.96 15.26
N THR A 392 -23.66 4.92 14.55
CA THR A 392 -24.13 3.67 15.13
C THR A 392 -22.99 2.92 15.82
N MET A 393 -21.86 2.73 15.14
CA MET A 393 -20.65 2.11 15.70
C MET A 393 -20.17 2.84 16.96
N TYR A 394 -20.12 4.17 16.93
CA TYR A 394 -19.74 4.99 18.08
C TYR A 394 -20.69 4.78 19.27
N SER A 395 -22.01 4.80 19.03
CA SER A 395 -23.02 4.62 20.07
C SER A 395 -22.97 3.26 20.76
N MET A 396 -22.55 2.21 20.03
CA MET A 396 -22.43 0.85 20.54
C MET A 396 -21.18 0.64 21.42
N GLY A 397 -20.29 1.63 21.52
CA GLY A 397 -19.05 1.52 22.30
C GLY A 397 -18.04 0.53 21.70
N HIS A 398 -18.30 0.05 20.49
CA HIS A 398 -17.34 -0.73 19.71
C HIS A 398 -16.39 0.26 19.04
N ALA A 399 -15.14 0.30 19.52
CA ALA A 399 -14.01 1.05 18.95
C ALA A 399 -13.74 2.50 19.43
N TRP A 400 -14.43 3.05 20.44
CA TRP A 400 -14.11 4.39 20.96
C TRP A 400 -13.92 4.47 22.49
N PRO A 401 -12.99 5.31 23.00
CA PRO A 401 -12.82 5.51 24.43
C PRO A 401 -14.12 5.92 25.14
N PRO A 402 -14.35 5.46 26.38
CA PRO A 402 -15.49 5.90 27.18
C PRO A 402 -15.31 7.38 27.60
N GLY A 403 -15.81 8.30 26.79
CA GLY A 403 -16.00 9.72 27.13
C GLY A 403 -17.45 10.02 27.54
N ASN A 404 -17.67 11.14 28.22
CA ASN A 404 -18.98 11.57 28.72
C ASN A 404 -20.01 11.64 27.57
N ARG A 405 -21.00 10.72 27.57
CA ARG A 405 -21.87 10.42 26.42
C ARG A 405 -23.05 11.39 26.24
N SER A 406 -23.08 12.48 26.99
CA SER A 406 -24.25 13.36 27.16
C SER A 406 -24.18 14.69 26.40
N GLY A 407 -23.29 14.85 25.40
CA GLY A 407 -23.13 16.13 24.69
C GLY A 407 -22.61 16.05 23.26
N GLY A 408 -22.77 14.91 22.58
CA GLY A 408 -22.06 14.65 21.33
C GLY A 408 -20.58 14.34 21.58
N PRO A 409 -19.80 14.11 20.52
CA PRO A 409 -18.40 13.74 20.64
C PRO A 409 -17.56 14.86 21.29
N GLN A 410 -17.20 14.73 22.58
CA GLN A 410 -16.07 15.46 23.17
C GLN A 410 -14.78 14.81 22.65
N MET A 411 -14.40 15.17 21.43
CA MET A 411 -13.36 14.45 20.70
C MET A 411 -12.24 15.39 20.26
N GLN A 412 -11.00 15.06 20.62
CA GLN A 412 -9.82 15.76 20.12
C GLN A 412 -9.69 15.49 18.59
N PRO A 413 -9.70 16.53 17.75
CA PRO A 413 -9.80 16.40 16.29
C PRO A 413 -8.51 15.97 15.57
N HIS A 414 -7.46 15.58 16.29
CA HIS A 414 -6.13 15.34 15.73
C HIS A 414 -5.40 14.13 16.34
N LEU A 415 -6.06 12.97 16.43
CA LEU A 415 -5.32 11.70 16.52
C LEU A 415 -4.80 11.32 15.13
N ALA A 416 -4.00 12.20 14.52
CA ALA A 416 -3.24 11.89 13.33
C ALA A 416 -2.13 10.92 13.76
N LEU A 417 -2.43 9.63 13.67
CA LEU A 417 -1.48 8.56 13.98
C LEU A 417 -0.49 8.51 12.80
N VAL A 418 0.51 9.38 12.86
CA VAL A 418 1.48 9.59 11.79
C VAL A 418 2.22 8.29 11.54
N GLY A 419 2.29 7.94 10.27
CA GLY A 419 2.82 6.69 9.77
C GLY A 419 3.15 6.84 8.30
N SER A 420 3.71 5.83 7.67
CA SER A 420 4.01 5.81 6.23
C SER A 420 3.42 4.55 5.62
N ASN A 421 3.19 4.59 4.32
CA ASN A 421 2.67 3.43 3.60
C ASN A 421 3.66 2.97 2.54
N VAL A 422 3.73 1.66 2.37
CA VAL A 422 4.42 1.00 1.26
C VAL A 422 3.41 0.15 0.53
N LEU A 423 3.36 0.34 -0.78
CA LEU A 423 2.55 -0.43 -1.69
C LEU A 423 3.48 -0.99 -2.77
N VAL A 424 3.39 -2.28 -2.99
CA VAL A 424 4.09 -2.97 -4.08
C VAL A 424 3.12 -3.94 -4.72
N ALA A 425 3.04 -3.92 -6.05
CA ALA A 425 2.25 -4.89 -6.80
C ALA A 425 2.95 -5.25 -8.10
N ASP A 426 2.74 -6.49 -8.55
CA ASP A 426 3.17 -6.96 -9.86
C ASP A 426 1.99 -7.38 -10.75
N ALA A 427 2.30 -7.60 -12.02
CA ALA A 427 1.37 -8.02 -13.05
C ALA A 427 0.85 -9.45 -12.88
N ASP A 428 1.54 -10.27 -12.06
CA ASP A 428 1.11 -11.63 -11.69
C ASP A 428 -0.05 -11.61 -10.67
N GLY A 429 -0.35 -10.44 -10.10
CA GLY A 429 -1.41 -10.24 -9.11
C GLY A 429 -0.93 -10.38 -7.67
N ASP A 430 0.39 -10.44 -7.44
CA ASP A 430 0.93 -10.34 -6.09
C ASP A 430 0.85 -8.87 -5.64
N VAL A 431 0.22 -8.63 -4.50
CA VAL A 431 0.07 -7.28 -3.93
C VAL A 431 0.46 -7.32 -2.46
N LEU A 432 1.32 -6.38 -2.05
CA LEU A 432 1.74 -6.16 -0.67
C LEU A 432 1.44 -4.71 -0.27
N LEU A 433 0.67 -4.56 0.81
CA LEU A 433 0.40 -3.28 1.45
C LEU A 433 0.95 -3.30 2.87
N ILE A 434 1.73 -2.28 3.24
CA ILE A 434 2.30 -2.12 4.58
C ILE A 434 1.92 -0.72 5.09
N ALA A 435 1.25 -0.67 6.24
CA ALA A 435 1.01 0.55 7.01
C ALA A 435 1.96 0.56 8.22
N LEU A 436 2.86 1.53 8.25
CA LEU A 436 3.90 1.72 9.27
C LEU A 436 3.49 2.82 10.23
N THR A 437 3.86 2.74 11.51
CA THR A 437 3.65 3.87 12.42
C THR A 437 4.68 3.95 13.54
N MET A 438 4.95 5.17 13.98
CA MET A 438 5.63 5.48 15.23
C MET A 438 4.66 6.01 16.31
N ASN A 439 3.34 5.92 16.05
CA ASN A 439 2.22 6.55 16.73
C ASN A 439 2.18 8.08 16.55
N SER A 440 3.15 8.85 17.04
CA SER A 440 3.24 10.29 16.76
C SER A 440 4.42 10.65 15.85
N THR A 441 4.44 11.88 15.31
CA THR A 441 5.59 12.37 14.54
C THR A 441 6.86 12.33 15.40
N PHE A 442 7.92 11.68 14.89
CA PHE A 442 9.13 11.34 15.63
C PHE A 442 8.93 10.42 16.84
N GLY A 443 7.77 9.75 16.96
CA GLY A 443 7.41 8.88 18.08
C GLY A 443 7.68 9.53 19.44
N SER A 444 8.41 8.81 20.29
CA SER A 444 8.78 9.29 21.63
C SER A 444 9.76 10.47 21.63
N GLY A 445 10.40 10.75 20.50
CA GLY A 445 11.53 11.67 20.40
C GLY A 445 12.85 11.09 20.92
N PHE A 446 12.85 9.91 21.56
CA PHE A 446 14.07 9.28 22.07
C PHE A 446 14.81 8.52 20.97
N VAL A 447 15.92 9.07 20.48
CA VAL A 447 16.88 8.36 19.62
C VAL A 447 17.94 7.76 20.52
N SER A 448 18.09 6.44 20.49
CA SER A 448 19.11 5.73 21.26
C SER A 448 20.51 6.14 20.76
N PRO A 449 21.38 6.75 21.60
CA PRO A 449 22.72 7.16 21.20
C PRO A 449 23.61 6.03 20.69
N SER A 450 23.42 4.80 21.19
CA SER A 450 24.21 3.63 20.83
C SER A 450 23.77 2.99 19.51
N THR A 451 22.51 3.20 19.10
CA THR A 451 21.92 2.51 17.93
C THR A 451 21.44 3.44 16.83
N GLY A 452 21.22 4.72 17.11
CA GLY A 452 20.59 5.65 16.17
C GLY A 452 19.11 5.36 15.91
N ILE A 453 18.51 4.37 16.60
CA ILE A 453 17.10 4.02 16.48
C ILE A 453 16.25 5.02 17.26
N LEU A 454 15.25 5.60 16.59
CA LEU A 454 14.20 6.39 17.22
C LEU A 454 13.08 5.47 17.73
N LEU A 455 12.82 5.45 19.04
CA LEU A 455 11.76 4.61 19.61
C LEU A 455 10.37 5.25 19.40
N SER A 456 9.39 4.43 19.05
CA SER A 456 8.00 4.87 18.96
C SER A 456 7.44 5.24 20.34
N ASP A 457 6.36 6.02 20.37
CA ASP A 457 5.52 6.21 21.55
C ASP A 457 4.24 5.34 21.48
N PHE A 458 4.25 4.32 20.62
CA PHE A 458 3.21 3.30 20.57
C PHE A 458 3.39 2.34 21.76
N VAL A 459 2.81 2.68 22.91
CA VAL A 459 2.92 1.88 24.14
C VAL A 459 1.81 0.85 24.32
N GLY A 460 0.83 0.80 23.41
CA GLY A 460 -0.22 -0.21 23.46
C GLY A 460 0.23 -1.59 23.00
N GLY A 461 -0.56 -2.61 23.31
CA GLY A 461 -0.38 -3.98 22.81
C GLY A 461 -1.65 -4.50 22.14
N ALA A 462 -1.51 -5.51 21.27
CA ALA A 462 -2.61 -6.09 20.51
C ALA A 462 -3.77 -6.61 21.37
N SER A 463 -3.51 -7.05 22.61
CA SER A 463 -4.53 -7.57 23.54
C SER A 463 -5.03 -6.55 24.58
N SER A 464 -4.58 -5.29 24.53
CA SER A 464 -4.89 -4.31 25.57
C SER A 464 -6.25 -3.63 25.37
N ALA A 465 -7.27 -4.08 26.11
CA ALA A 465 -8.61 -3.47 26.13
C ALA A 465 -8.62 -1.99 26.54
N ALA A 466 -7.56 -1.50 27.21
CA ALA A 466 -7.44 -0.12 27.68
C ALA A 466 -7.20 0.91 26.56
N TYR A 467 -7.01 0.49 25.29
CA TYR A 467 -6.61 1.38 24.20
C TYR A 467 -7.38 1.15 22.88
N ALA A 468 -8.72 1.12 22.94
CA ALA A 468 -9.60 1.24 21.76
C ALA A 468 -9.17 2.29 20.68
N PRO A 469 -8.60 3.48 21.01
CA PRO A 469 -8.12 4.43 20.00
C PRO A 469 -6.99 3.90 19.10
N LEU A 470 -6.29 2.83 19.51
CA LEU A 470 -5.28 2.16 18.67
C LEU A 470 -5.91 1.25 17.61
N SER A 471 -7.23 1.25 17.40
CA SER A 471 -7.78 0.54 16.23
C SER A 471 -7.48 1.31 14.94
N PHE A 472 -7.23 2.62 14.98
CA PHE A 472 -7.24 3.48 13.78
C PHE A 472 -5.88 3.81 13.17
N TRP A 473 -4.78 3.22 13.67
CA TRP A 473 -3.44 3.55 13.13
C TRP A 473 -3.15 2.88 11.78
N ALA A 474 -3.88 1.80 11.42
CA ALA A 474 -3.72 1.10 10.15
C ALA A 474 -5.06 0.56 9.64
N CYS A 475 -5.21 0.52 8.31
CA CYS A 475 -6.35 -0.10 7.63
C CYS A 475 -6.00 -0.59 6.19
N PRO A 476 -4.84 -1.25 5.96
CA PRO A 476 -4.52 -1.73 4.62
C PRO A 476 -5.52 -2.81 4.20
N SER A 477 -6.01 -2.74 2.96
CA SER A 477 -7.18 -3.52 2.52
C SER A 477 -7.08 -3.92 1.04
N LEU A 478 -7.61 -5.10 0.73
CA LEU A 478 -7.59 -5.70 -0.61
C LEU A 478 -9.00 -6.05 -1.06
N LEU A 479 -9.36 -5.71 -2.30
CA LEU A 479 -10.59 -6.13 -2.95
C LEU A 479 -10.22 -7.06 -4.12
N SER A 480 -10.56 -8.34 -4.01
CA SER A 480 -10.38 -9.34 -5.07
C SER A 480 -11.67 -9.50 -5.87
N PHE A 481 -11.52 -9.57 -7.20
CA PHE A 481 -12.63 -9.69 -8.15
C PHE A 481 -12.89 -11.13 -8.64
N GLY A 482 -12.23 -12.13 -8.05
CA GLY A 482 -12.52 -13.57 -8.23
C GLY A 482 -12.21 -14.17 -9.60
N ASP A 483 -12.66 -13.56 -10.70
CA ASP A 483 -12.70 -14.18 -12.02
C ASP A 483 -11.35 -14.06 -12.80
N TYR A 484 -10.40 -13.19 -12.42
CA TYR A 484 -9.20 -12.87 -13.25
C TYR A 484 -7.91 -12.43 -12.51
N ASN A 485 -7.70 -12.76 -11.24
CA ASN A 485 -6.62 -12.17 -10.40
C ASN A 485 -6.62 -10.63 -10.34
N ASP A 486 -7.71 -9.99 -10.77
CA ASP A 486 -7.93 -8.57 -10.62
C ASP A 486 -8.02 -8.25 -9.11
N VAL A 487 -7.10 -7.41 -8.64
CA VAL A 487 -6.99 -7.02 -7.24
C VAL A 487 -6.85 -5.51 -7.15
N VAL A 488 -7.63 -4.90 -6.27
CA VAL A 488 -7.43 -3.51 -5.85
C VAL A 488 -6.90 -3.50 -4.44
N GLY A 489 -5.72 -2.92 -4.22
CA GLY A 489 -5.17 -2.65 -2.90
C GLY A 489 -5.31 -1.19 -2.52
N LEU A 490 -5.73 -0.91 -1.28
CA LEU A 490 -5.83 0.45 -0.76
C LEU A 490 -5.23 0.54 0.64
N THR A 491 -4.52 1.64 0.88
CA THR A 491 -4.04 2.05 2.20
C THR A 491 -3.95 3.57 2.26
N GLY A 492 -3.60 4.13 3.41
CA GLY A 492 -3.47 5.58 3.53
C GLY A 492 -3.10 6.08 4.91
N ARG A 493 -3.08 7.40 5.03
CA ARG A 493 -2.90 8.12 6.30
C ARG A 493 -4.21 8.87 6.58
N GLY A 494 -4.70 8.80 7.82
CA GLY A 494 -5.92 9.53 8.19
C GLY A 494 -6.49 9.24 9.58
N GLY A 495 -5.78 8.48 10.42
CA GLY A 495 -6.25 8.14 11.77
C GLY A 495 -7.66 7.56 11.75
N SER A 496 -8.56 8.14 12.55
CA SER A 496 -9.94 7.68 12.69
C SER A 496 -10.81 7.81 11.44
N ALA A 497 -10.44 8.66 10.50
CA ALA A 497 -11.17 8.86 9.25
C ALA A 497 -10.86 7.78 8.21
N LEU A 498 -9.63 7.26 8.22
CA LEU A 498 -9.11 6.35 7.20
C LEU A 498 -10.07 5.20 6.82
N PRO A 499 -10.63 4.40 7.74
CA PRO A 499 -11.53 3.29 7.35
C PRO A 499 -12.79 3.77 6.61
N PHE A 500 -13.29 4.99 6.89
CA PHE A 500 -14.48 5.52 6.22
C PHE A 500 -14.14 6.13 4.87
N THR A 501 -12.99 6.80 4.75
CA THR A 501 -12.45 7.28 3.48
C THR A 501 -12.21 6.10 2.53
N LEU A 502 -11.57 5.02 3.00
CA LEU A 502 -11.38 3.80 2.20
C LEU A 502 -12.71 3.11 1.85
N ALA A 503 -13.67 3.06 2.79
CA ALA A 503 -15.01 2.52 2.51
C ALA A 503 -15.69 3.31 1.39
N HIS A 504 -15.60 4.65 1.42
CA HIS A 504 -16.17 5.51 0.40
C HIS A 504 -15.55 5.24 -0.97
N VAL A 505 -14.21 5.18 -1.06
CA VAL A 505 -13.51 4.86 -2.32
C VAL A 505 -13.97 3.51 -2.89
N LEU A 506 -13.99 2.47 -2.05
CA LEU A 506 -14.44 1.13 -2.44
C LEU A 506 -15.90 1.13 -2.93
N LEU A 507 -16.79 1.76 -2.18
CA LEU A 507 -18.21 1.82 -2.53
C LEU A 507 -18.46 2.66 -3.78
N SER A 508 -17.73 3.76 -3.99
CA SER A 508 -17.79 4.54 -5.24
C SER A 508 -17.32 3.70 -6.42
N HIS A 509 -16.22 2.96 -6.28
CA HIS A 509 -15.71 2.08 -7.33
C HIS A 509 -16.69 0.94 -7.66
N ILE A 510 -17.25 0.29 -6.65
CA ILE A 510 -18.11 -0.90 -6.81
C ILE A 510 -19.56 -0.53 -7.17
N LEU A 511 -20.15 0.48 -6.55
CA LEU A 511 -21.58 0.81 -6.71
C LEU A 511 -21.82 1.81 -7.83
N LEU A 512 -20.91 2.78 -8.01
CA LEU A 512 -21.05 3.84 -9.02
C LEU A 512 -20.27 3.53 -10.31
N GLN A 513 -19.46 2.47 -10.32
CA GLN A 513 -18.61 2.09 -11.46
C GLN A 513 -17.59 3.16 -11.86
N ARG A 514 -17.20 4.01 -10.92
CA ARG A 514 -16.17 5.04 -11.13
C ARG A 514 -14.81 4.38 -11.28
N GLU A 515 -13.95 4.93 -12.12
CA GLU A 515 -12.53 4.51 -12.14
C GLU A 515 -11.90 4.78 -10.77
N LEU A 516 -10.83 4.05 -10.44
CA LEU A 516 -10.19 4.16 -9.13
C LEU A 516 -9.70 5.59 -8.85
N THR A 517 -9.14 6.26 -9.88
CA THR A 517 -8.73 7.67 -9.83
C THR A 517 -9.89 8.61 -9.51
N GLU A 518 -11.04 8.43 -10.17
CA GLU A 518 -12.23 9.24 -9.89
C GLU A 518 -12.80 8.94 -8.51
N SER A 519 -12.75 7.69 -8.06
CA SER A 519 -13.23 7.28 -6.73
C SER A 519 -12.41 7.89 -5.62
N ILE A 520 -11.09 7.97 -5.80
CA ILE A 520 -10.17 8.59 -4.84
C ILE A 520 -10.34 10.11 -4.83
N ASN A 521 -10.39 10.76 -6.00
CA ASN A 521 -10.54 12.22 -6.07
C ASN A 521 -11.96 12.68 -5.70
N GLY A 522 -12.99 11.88 -5.99
CA GLY A 522 -14.39 12.19 -5.73
C GLY A 522 -14.81 12.05 -4.28
N THR A 523 -13.96 11.51 -3.39
CA THR A 523 -14.16 11.61 -1.93
C THR A 523 -14.16 13.08 -1.47
N LEU A 524 -13.58 13.99 -2.25
CA LEU A 524 -13.29 15.38 -1.87
C LEU A 524 -14.39 16.39 -2.25
N THR A 525 -15.31 16.05 -3.16
CA THR A 525 -16.15 17.05 -3.85
C THR A 525 -17.67 16.93 -3.64
N ASP A 526 -18.18 15.79 -3.20
CA ASP A 526 -19.62 15.48 -3.33
C ASP A 526 -20.47 15.82 -2.09
N LEU A 527 -19.90 16.54 -1.11
CA LEU A 527 -20.64 17.09 0.04
C LEU A 527 -20.86 18.59 -0.12
N TRP A 528 -22.10 19.01 0.11
CA TRP A 528 -22.53 20.39 -0.14
C TRP A 528 -21.70 21.40 0.68
N PRO A 529 -21.22 22.51 0.07
CA PRO A 529 -20.66 23.62 0.82
C PRO A 529 -21.76 24.21 1.71
N GLY A 530 -21.74 23.86 2.99
CA GLY A 530 -22.75 24.25 3.98
C GLY A 530 -23.24 23.14 4.90
N ASP A 531 -22.88 21.87 4.67
CA ASP A 531 -23.19 20.79 5.61
C ASP A 531 -22.30 20.92 6.86
N THR A 532 -22.93 21.20 8.01
CA THR A 532 -22.28 21.46 9.30
C THR A 532 -22.27 20.25 10.23
N ASP A 533 -22.66 19.06 9.74
CA ASP A 533 -22.65 17.86 10.57
C ASP A 533 -21.22 17.62 11.10
N PRO A 534 -20.99 17.73 12.43
CA PRO A 534 -19.65 17.60 13.00
C PRO A 534 -19.03 16.23 12.75
N TRP A 535 -19.83 15.22 12.39
CA TRP A 535 -19.35 13.90 11.99
C TRP A 535 -18.62 13.96 10.63
N LEU A 536 -18.98 14.84 9.71
CA LEU A 536 -18.29 14.97 8.41
C LEU A 536 -16.82 15.33 8.55
N LYS A 537 -16.51 16.28 9.43
CA LYS A 537 -15.15 16.70 9.76
C LYS A 537 -14.38 15.59 10.50
N TYR A 538 -15.08 14.75 11.25
CA TYR A 538 -14.46 13.77 12.15
C TYR A 538 -14.11 12.44 11.46
N PHE A 539 -14.88 12.07 10.44
CA PHE A 539 -14.68 10.84 9.66
C PHE A 539 -14.04 11.10 8.30
N GLY A 540 -13.41 12.27 8.11
CA GLY A 540 -12.66 12.65 6.90
C GLY A 540 -13.50 12.77 5.65
N LEU A 541 -14.82 12.82 5.78
CA LEU A 541 -15.71 13.00 4.63
C LEU A 541 -15.66 14.45 4.13
N GLN A 542 -15.36 15.44 4.99
CA GLN A 542 -14.92 16.78 4.58
C GLN A 542 -13.41 16.91 4.73
N SER A 543 -12.74 17.30 3.64
CA SER A 543 -11.29 17.41 3.51
C SER A 543 -10.60 18.01 4.74
N SER A 544 -9.64 17.28 5.30
CA SER A 544 -8.49 17.91 5.94
C SER A 544 -7.28 17.74 5.02
N GLU A 545 -6.39 18.74 4.97
CA GLU A 545 -5.16 18.76 4.15
C GLU A 545 -4.14 17.65 4.51
N HIS A 546 -4.52 16.64 5.31
CA HIS A 546 -3.64 15.68 5.95
C HIS A 546 -3.98 14.21 5.64
N GLU A 547 -5.06 13.94 4.90
CA GLU A 547 -5.43 12.58 4.51
C GLU A 547 -4.88 12.24 3.11
N THR A 548 -4.15 11.12 3.04
CA THR A 548 -3.60 10.59 1.78
C THR A 548 -4.07 9.17 1.60
N VAL A 549 -4.74 8.89 0.49
CA VAL A 549 -5.09 7.53 0.06
C VAL A 549 -4.13 7.13 -1.06
N MET A 550 -3.58 5.95 -0.92
CA MET A 550 -2.76 5.27 -1.91
C MET A 550 -3.51 4.02 -2.36
N ALA A 551 -3.57 3.80 -3.67
CA ALA A 551 -4.18 2.60 -4.18
C ALA A 551 -3.43 2.04 -5.39
N VAL A 552 -3.57 0.74 -5.55
CA VAL A 552 -3.11 0.00 -6.71
C VAL A 552 -4.22 -0.87 -7.22
N GLU A 553 -4.25 -1.03 -8.53
CA GLU A 553 -5.17 -1.89 -9.22
C GLU A 553 -4.39 -2.71 -10.23
N VAL A 554 -4.39 -4.02 -10.03
CA VAL A 554 -3.84 -4.99 -10.99
C VAL A 554 -4.98 -5.44 -11.88
N ARG A 555 -4.84 -5.24 -13.20
CA ARG A 555 -5.81 -5.64 -14.23
C ARG A 555 -5.07 -6.22 -15.43
N ALA A 556 -5.34 -7.48 -15.78
CA ALA A 556 -4.87 -8.13 -17.01
C ALA A 556 -3.43 -7.74 -17.41
N GLU A 557 -2.48 -8.16 -16.59
CA GLU A 557 -1.04 -7.94 -16.80
C GLU A 557 -0.60 -6.47 -16.72
N HIS A 558 -1.45 -5.56 -16.24
CA HIS A 558 -1.07 -4.17 -15.99
C HIS A 558 -1.28 -3.81 -14.52
N VAL A 559 -0.42 -2.95 -14.01
CA VAL A 559 -0.49 -2.39 -12.67
C VAL A 559 -0.77 -0.89 -12.77
N HIS A 560 -1.88 -0.45 -12.20
CA HIS A 560 -2.31 0.93 -12.17
C HIS A 560 -2.23 1.49 -10.75
N VAL A 561 -1.51 2.60 -10.54
CA VAL A 561 -1.30 3.21 -9.22
C VAL A 561 -1.91 4.60 -9.16
N VAL A 562 -2.56 4.91 -8.04
CA VAL A 562 -3.27 6.17 -7.81
C VAL A 562 -2.99 6.71 -6.41
N THR A 563 -2.84 8.03 -6.30
CA THR A 563 -2.76 8.76 -5.03
C THR A 563 -3.76 9.92 -4.98
N SER A 564 -4.32 10.21 -3.80
CA SER A 564 -5.29 11.31 -3.59
C SER A 564 -4.68 12.72 -3.58
N GLN A 565 -3.35 12.83 -3.60
CA GLN A 565 -2.60 14.08 -3.66
C GLN A 565 -1.50 13.97 -4.72
N ASN A 566 -1.03 15.11 -5.22
CA ASN A 566 0.29 15.27 -5.85
C ASN A 566 1.37 14.97 -4.80
N CYS A 567 1.46 13.73 -4.31
CA CYS A 567 2.70 13.24 -3.75
C CYS A 567 3.73 13.46 -4.84
N SER A 568 4.80 14.21 -4.54
CA SER A 568 5.95 14.39 -5.43
C SER A 568 6.67 13.08 -5.78
N CYS A 569 6.13 11.94 -5.31
CA CYS A 569 6.54 10.60 -5.65
C CYS A 569 5.85 10.21 -6.96
N HIS A 570 6.53 10.44 -8.10
CA HIS A 570 6.15 9.72 -9.31
C HIS A 570 6.27 8.22 -9.03
N PRO A 571 5.23 7.41 -9.30
CA PRO A 571 5.33 5.97 -9.09
C PRO A 571 6.51 5.45 -9.91
N ALA A 572 7.37 4.67 -9.29
CA ALA A 572 8.55 4.14 -9.93
C ALA A 572 8.16 2.79 -10.56
N GLY A 573 7.82 2.82 -11.85
CA GLY A 573 7.47 1.63 -12.63
C GLY A 573 8.65 0.93 -13.28
N LEU A 574 8.43 -0.31 -13.71
CA LEU A 574 9.36 -1.16 -14.46
C LEU A 574 8.98 -1.33 -15.91
#